data_AF-B7KB69-F1
#
_entry.id   AF-B7KB69-F1
#
_cell.length_a   1.000
_cell.length_b   1.000
_cell.length_c   1.000
_cell.angle_alpha   90.00
_cell.angle_beta   90.00
_cell.angle_gamma   90.00
#
_symmetry.space_group_name_H-M   'P 1'
#
loop_
_entity.id
_entity.type
_entity.pdbx_description
1 polymer ?
#
loop_
_entity_poly.entity_id
_entity_poly.type
_entity_poly.pdbx_seq_one_letter_code
_entity_poly.pdbx_strand_id
1 'polypeptide(L)' 'MAYSEFSLAKVKQDFGLTTLEKQDIFALVPELTPSRLLTETLNYNLPIALVTNSEKARSELIIDPIS' A
#
# COMPACT_ATOMS: atom_id res chain seq x y z
N MET A 1 -2.76 -30.31 8.41
CA MET A 1 -2.34 -30.04 7.01
C MET A 1 -0.85 -29.75 7.04
N ALA A 2 -0.05 -30.38 6.17
CA ALA A 2 1.33 -29.94 5.98
C ALA A 2 1.33 -28.57 5.26
N TYR A 3 2.34 -27.73 5.48
CA TYR A 3 2.42 -26.41 4.85
C TYR A 3 2.39 -26.49 3.31
N SER A 4 2.96 -27.55 2.73
CA SER A 4 2.94 -27.85 1.29
C SER A 4 1.54 -28.12 0.72
N GLU A 5 0.56 -28.41 1.58
CA GLU A 5 -0.82 -28.74 1.17
C GLU A 5 -1.81 -27.60 1.46
N PHE A 6 -1.31 -26.49 2.02
CA PHE A 6 -2.11 -25.34 2.38
C PHE A 6 -2.71 -24.68 1.14
N SER A 7 -4.02 -24.44 1.18
CA SER A 7 -4.68 -23.48 0.31
C SER A 7 -5.82 -22.81 1.06
N LEU A 8 -6.06 -21.53 0.77
CA LEU A 8 -7.14 -20.77 1.39
C LEU A 8 -8.50 -21.43 1.15
N ALA A 9 -8.70 -22.02 -0.02
CA ALA A 9 -9.93 -22.74 -0.36
C ALA A 9 -10.18 -23.96 0.53
N LYS A 10 -9.15 -24.78 0.78
CA LYS A 10 -9.27 -25.95 1.67
C LYS A 10 -9.57 -25.54 3.11
N VAL A 11 -8.87 -24.54 3.63
CA VAL A 11 -9.08 -24.08 5.01
C VAL A 11 -10.48 -23.50 5.20
N LYS A 12 -11.01 -22.77 4.20
CA LYS A 12 -12.41 -22.33 4.21
C LYS A 12 -13.39 -23.50 4.31
N GLN A 13 -13.16 -24.54 3.52
CA GLN A 13 -14.03 -25.71 3.47
C GLN A 13 -13.94 -26.54 4.75
N ASP A 14 -12.72 -26.91 5.16
CA ASP A 14 -12.46 -27.83 6.28
C ASP A 14 -12.88 -27.25 7.63
N PHE A 15 -12.79 -25.93 7.79
CA PHE A 15 -13.11 -25.23 9.03
C PHE A 15 -14.40 -24.39 8.95
N GLY A 16 -15.14 -24.45 7.83
CA GLY A 16 -16.38 -23.69 7.64
C GLY A 16 -16.20 -22.17 7.73
N LEU A 17 -15.06 -21.65 7.27
CA LEU A 17 -14.75 -20.22 7.36
C LEU A 17 -15.39 -19.42 6.24
N THR A 18 -15.85 -18.22 6.58
CA THR A 18 -16.29 -17.20 5.62
C THR A 18 -15.20 -16.15 5.45
N THR A 19 -15.08 -15.57 4.25
CA THR A 19 -14.25 -14.38 4.08
C THR A 19 -15.11 -13.15 4.33
N LEU A 20 -14.63 -12.30 5.21
CA LEU A 20 -15.11 -10.93 5.35
C LEU A 20 -14.17 -10.03 4.57
N GLU A 21 -14.57 -9.67 3.35
CA GLU A 21 -13.90 -8.64 2.58
C GLU A 21 -14.48 -7.29 2.97
N LYS A 22 -13.70 -6.48 3.69
CA LYS A 22 -14.03 -5.08 3.89
C LYS A 22 -13.45 -4.30 2.72
N GLN A 23 -14.33 -3.93 1.79
CA GLN A 23 -14.01 -2.96 0.76
C GLN A 23 -14.13 -1.55 1.34
N ASP A 24 -13.39 -0.60 0.75
CA ASP A 24 -13.47 0.82 1.07
C ASP A 24 -13.38 1.14 2.57
N ILE A 25 -12.43 0.52 3.28
CA ILE A 25 -12.19 0.73 4.72
C ILE A 25 -11.92 2.20 5.10
N PHE A 26 -11.62 3.04 4.11
CA PHE A 26 -11.41 4.48 4.25
C PHE A 26 -12.50 5.33 3.58
N ALA A 27 -13.60 4.76 3.08
CA ALA A 27 -14.68 5.51 2.40
C ALA A 27 -15.24 6.68 3.20
N LEU A 28 -15.27 6.51 4.52
CA LEU A 28 -15.81 7.50 5.46
C LEU A 28 -14.72 8.35 6.12
N VAL A 29 -13.46 8.14 5.78
CA VAL A 29 -12.35 8.93 6.31
C VAL A 29 -12.22 10.19 5.46
N PRO A 30 -12.31 11.40 6.06
CA PRO A 30 -12.13 12.63 5.31
C PRO A 30 -10.70 12.73 4.78
N GLU A 31 -10.54 13.44 3.66
CA GLU A 31 -9.22 13.73 3.11
C GLU A 31 -8.36 14.49 4.12
N LEU A 32 -7.08 14.12 4.18
CA LEU A 32 -6.10 14.78 5.03
C LEU A 32 -5.19 15.67 4.19
N THR A 33 -5.06 16.93 4.57
CA THR A 33 -4.08 17.83 3.96
C THR A 33 -2.66 17.37 4.33
N PRO A 34 -1.74 17.23 3.37
CA PRO A 34 -0.36 16.87 3.66
C PRO A 34 0.31 17.93 4.54
N SER A 35 1.23 17.49 5.39
CA SER A 35 2.03 18.41 6.20
C SER A 35 2.93 19.27 5.31
N ARG A 36 3.30 20.46 5.79
CA ARG A 36 4.24 21.33 5.08
C ARG A 36 5.53 20.61 4.71
N LEU A 37 6.07 19.81 5.63
CA LEU A 37 7.29 19.02 5.40
C LEU A 37 7.09 18.04 4.24
N LEU A 38 5.98 17.29 4.23
CA LEU A 38 5.69 16.34 3.16
C LEU A 38 5.53 17.04 1.81
N THR A 39 4.82 18.16 1.78
CA THR A 39 4.63 18.96 0.56
C THR A 39 5.97 19.47 0.02
N GLU A 40 6.84 20.02 0.88
CA GLU A 40 8.16 20.50 0.49
C GLU A 40 9.08 19.37 0.00
N THR A 41 9.10 18.24 0.71
CA THR A 41 9.86 17.05 0.32
C THR A 41 9.43 16.54 -1.05
N LEU A 42 8.13 16.38 -1.30
CA LEU A 42 7.62 15.89 -2.59
C LEU A 42 7.88 16.89 -3.72
N ASN A 43 7.76 18.20 -3.47
CA ASN A 43 8.06 19.22 -4.48
C ASN A 43 9.52 19.17 -4.94
N TYR A 44 10.46 18.91 -4.02
CA TYR A 44 11.88 18.76 -4.36
C TYR A 44 12.18 17.42 -5.05
N ASN A 45 11.59 16.34 -4.54
CA ASN A 45 11.89 14.98 -4.96
C ASN A 45 11.26 14.59 -6.31
N LEU A 46 10.04 15.06 -6.59
CA LEU A 46 9.25 14.62 -7.73
C LEU A 46 9.97 14.83 -9.08
N PRO A 47 10.57 16.00 -9.38
CA PRO A 47 11.33 16.19 -10.62
C PRO A 47 12.51 15.21 -10.75
N ILE A 48 13.22 14.95 -9.65
CA ILE A 48 14.40 14.05 -9.62
C ILE A 48 13.96 12.61 -9.88
N ALA A 49 12.87 12.18 -9.24
CA ALA A 49 12.31 10.85 -9.41
C ALA A 49 11.88 10.60 -10.86
N LEU A 50 11.23 11.59 -11.49
CA LEU A 50 10.75 11.53 -12.86
C LEU A 50 11.89 11.50 -13.88
N VAL A 51 12.91 12.35 -13.70
CA VAL A 51 14.07 12.39 -14.61
C VAL A 51 14.91 11.12 -14.48
N THR A 52 15.07 10.59 -13.26
CA THR A 52 15.81 9.34 -13.02
C THR A 52 15.07 8.12 -13.59
N ASN A 53 13.73 8.13 -13.56
CA ASN A 53 12.84 7.12 -14.15
C ASN A 53 13.09 5.66 -13.71
N SER A 54 13.71 5.45 -12.54
CA SER A 54 13.91 4.11 -11.98
C SER A 54 12.83 3.77 -10.96
N GLU A 55 12.57 2.48 -10.77
CA GLU A 55 11.69 2.01 -9.69
C GLU A 55 12.23 2.42 -8.32
N LYS A 56 13.56 2.32 -8.14
CA LYS A 56 14.24 2.74 -6.92
C LYS A 56 14.02 4.24 -6.64
N ALA A 57 14.20 5.10 -7.63
CA ALA A 57 14.00 6.54 -7.45
C ALA A 57 12.55 6.88 -7.09
N ARG A 58 11.57 6.21 -7.70
CA ARG A 58 10.16 6.38 -7.31
C ARG A 58 9.89 5.88 -5.89
N SER A 59 10.50 4.75 -5.50
CA SER A 59 10.36 4.20 -4.14
C SER A 59 10.91 5.16 -3.09
N GLU A 60 12.14 5.63 -3.25
CA GLU A 60 12.82 6.45 -2.23
C GLU A 60 12.33 7.90 -2.22
N LEU A 61 11.96 8.46 -3.37
CA LEU A 61 11.70 9.89 -3.48
C LEU A 61 10.20 10.24 -3.46
N ILE A 62 9.31 9.27 -3.73
CA ILE A 62 7.86 9.48 -3.73
C ILE A 62 7.15 8.61 -2.69
N ILE A 63 7.45 7.30 -2.64
CA ILE A 63 6.70 6.36 -1.79
C ILE A 63 7.13 6.44 -0.32
N ASP A 64 8.43 6.35 -0.03
CA ASP A 64 8.97 6.39 1.34
C ASP A 64 8.56 7.65 2.14
N PRO A 65 8.50 8.86 1.55
CA PRO A 65 8.01 10.04 2.25
C PRO A 65 6.51 9.99 2.64
N ILE A 66 5.71 9.14 1.98
CA ILE A 66 4.25 9.04 2.20
C ILE A 66 3.91 7.89 3.16
N SER A 67 4.72 6.82 3.17
CA SER A 67 4.44 5.55 3.88
C SER A 67 4.55 5.62 5.40
#